data_AF-A0A2P6RD03-F1
#
_entry.id   AF-A0A2P6RD03-F1
#
_cell.length_a   1.000
_cell.length_b   1.000
_cell.length_c   1.000
_cell.angle_alpha   90.00
_cell.angle_beta   90.00
_cell.angle_gamma   90.00
#
_symmetry.space_group_name_H-M   'P 1'
#
loop_
_entity.id
_entity.type
_entity.pdbx_description
1 polymer ?
#
loop_
_entity_poly.entity_id
_entity_poly.type
_entity_poly.pdbx_seq_one_letter_code
_entity_poly.pdbx_strand_id
1 'polypeptide(L)'
;MKFSMGTSPSDIYLTADTGSTLVWMQCKPCKRCYNTKYAMFDPRKSSTYRNITCYARKCGLVDDQKPPGQSPEFCKKFATRRCTYRVEYGDTSSSEGVLAKETIALTFRTGKVITLKDSHWVWAFEP
;
A
#
# COMPACT_ATOMS: atom_id res chain seq x y z
N MET A 1 9.26 -12.29 0.53
CA MET A 1 9.46 -11.91 1.94
C MET A 1 8.13 -12.00 2.68
N LYS A 2 8.14 -12.40 3.96
CA LYS A 2 6.93 -12.54 4.78
C LYS A 2 6.85 -11.40 5.79
N PHE A 3 5.69 -10.77 5.88
CA PHE A 3 5.34 -9.74 6.84
C PHE A 3 4.08 -10.15 7.59
N SER A 4 3.97 -9.81 8.87
CA SER A 4 2.70 -9.92 9.59
C SER A 4 2.05 -8.54 9.64
N MET A 5 0.77 -8.42 9.28
CA MET A 5 0.13 -7.12 9.06
C MET A 5 -1.23 -7.00 9.74
N GLY A 6 -1.49 -5.82 10.31
CA GLY A 6 -2.78 -5.44 10.89
C GLY A 6 -2.96 -5.82 12.36
N THR A 7 -4.10 -5.42 12.92
CA THR A 7 -4.43 -5.66 14.35
C THR A 7 -4.75 -7.12 14.65
N SER A 8 -5.42 -7.82 13.73
CA SER A 8 -5.48 -9.28 13.71
C SER A 8 -4.44 -9.74 12.68
N PRO A 9 -3.21 -10.08 13.12
CA PRO A 9 -2.08 -10.12 12.21
C PRO A 9 -2.24 -11.21 11.16
N SER A 10 -2.18 -10.82 9.89
CA SER A 10 -2.23 -11.72 8.75
C SER A 10 -0.85 -11.83 8.09
N ASP A 11 -0.45 -13.04 7.71
CA ASP A 11 0.79 -13.26 6.97
C ASP A 11 0.62 -12.78 5.52
N ILE A 12 1.39 -11.77 5.14
CA ILE A 12 1.45 -11.23 3.78
C ILE A 12 2.80 -11.55 3.16
N TYR A 13 2.77 -11.95 1.89
CA TYR A 13 3.94 -12.34 1.12
C TYR A 13 4.15 -11.35 0.00
N LEU A 14 5.35 -10.77 -0.05
CA LEU A 14 5.74 -9.73 -1.02
C LEU A 14 6.99 -10.14 -1.78
N THR A 15 7.07 -9.75 -3.04
CA THR A 15 8.29 -9.85 -3.84
C THR A 15 9.23 -8.70 -3.48
N ALA A 16 10.54 -8.98 -3.39
CA ALA A 16 11.54 -7.94 -3.20
C ALA A 16 11.86 -7.35 -4.58
N ASP A 17 11.24 -6.22 -4.90
CA ASP A 17 11.54 -5.44 -6.09
C ASP A 17 12.39 -4.22 -5.68
N THR A 18 13.62 -4.18 -6.17
CA THR A 18 14.56 -3.07 -5.89
C THR A 18 14.52 -1.98 -6.96
N GLY A 19 13.76 -2.20 -8.04
CA GLY A 19 13.60 -1.26 -9.16
C GLY A 19 12.41 -0.32 -9.01
N SER A 20 11.61 -0.43 -7.94
CA SER A 20 10.44 0.42 -7.70
C SER A 20 10.49 1.12 -6.35
N THR A 21 9.74 2.23 -6.25
CA THR A 21 9.71 3.13 -5.08
C THR A 21 8.61 2.81 -4.08
N LEU A 22 7.61 2.01 -4.47
CA LEU A 22 6.44 1.68 -3.65
C LEU A 22 6.44 0.22 -3.23
N VAL A 23 6.08 -0.01 -1.96
CA VAL A 23 5.67 -1.33 -1.51
C VAL A 23 4.15 -1.42 -1.60
N TRP A 24 3.65 -2.33 -2.43
CA TRP A 24 2.22 -2.50 -2.64
C TRP A 24 1.76 -3.94 -2.43
N MET A 25 0.46 -4.10 -2.16
CA MET A 25 -0.17 -5.40 -2.05
C MET A 25 -1.64 -5.37 -2.48
N GLN A 26 -2.16 -6.54 -2.85
CA GLN A 26 -3.57 -6.75 -3.12
C GLN A 26 -4.37 -6.82 -1.81
N CYS A 27 -5.51 -6.14 -1.75
CA CYS A 27 -6.34 -6.08 -0.55
C CYS A 27 -7.82 -6.35 -0.84
N LYS A 28 -8.60 -6.60 0.21
CA LYS A 28 -10.05 -6.85 0.11
C LYS A 28 -10.87 -5.57 0.29
N PRO A 29 -12.00 -5.43 -0.42
CA PRO A 29 -12.42 -6.24 -1.56
C PRO A 29 -11.48 -6.00 -2.75
N CYS A 30 -11.27 -7.04 -3.57
CA CYS A 30 -10.53 -6.88 -4.82
C CYS A 30 -11.42 -7.16 -6.03
N LYS A 31 -11.46 -6.24 -6.99
CA LYS A 31 -12.23 -6.41 -8.23
C LYS A 31 -11.40 -7.00 -9.37
N ARG A 32 -10.12 -6.62 -9.47
CA ARG A 32 -9.21 -7.07 -10.54
C ARG A 32 -7.86 -7.44 -9.92
N CYS A 33 -7.77 -8.65 -9.40
CA CYS A 33 -6.58 -9.14 -8.74
C CYS A 33 -5.88 -10.25 -9.55
N TYR A 34 -4.56 -10.28 -9.44
CA TYR A 34 -3.74 -11.44 -9.70
C TYR A 34 -4.18 -12.61 -8.82
N ASN A 35 -4.24 -13.80 -9.42
CA ASN A 35 -4.50 -15.02 -8.70
C ASN A 35 -3.31 -15.34 -7.77
N THR A 36 -3.53 -15.23 -6.46
CA THR A 36 -2.52 -15.51 -5.44
C THR A 36 -3.00 -16.63 -4.53
N LYS A 37 -2.09 -17.55 -4.20
CA LYS A 37 -2.34 -18.61 -3.19
C LYS A 37 -2.28 -18.10 -1.76
N TYR A 38 -1.81 -16.86 -1.56
CA TYR A 38 -1.66 -16.25 -0.24
C TYR A 38 -2.90 -15.44 0.13
N ALA A 39 -3.14 -15.29 1.42
CA ALA A 39 -4.24 -14.47 1.91
C ALA A 39 -4.04 -13.00 1.53
N MET A 40 -5.10 -12.36 1.03
CA MET A 40 -5.15 -10.91 0.85
C MET A 40 -5.50 -10.21 2.16
N PHE A 41 -4.84 -9.09 2.42
CA PHE A 41 -5.12 -8.23 3.57
C PHE A 41 -6.54 -7.64 3.48
N ASP A 42 -7.27 -7.59 4.59
CA ASP A 42 -8.57 -6.91 4.67
C ASP A 42 -8.45 -5.66 5.55
N PRO A 43 -8.34 -4.46 4.94
CA PRO A 43 -8.22 -3.19 5.67
C PRO A 43 -9.32 -2.96 6.69
N ARG A 44 -10.52 -3.53 6.48
CA ARG A 44 -11.67 -3.36 7.39
C ARG A 44 -11.51 -4.14 8.70
N LYS A 45 -10.59 -5.12 8.74
CA LYS A 45 -10.31 -5.96 9.90
C LYS A 45 -9.13 -5.45 10.73
N SER A 46 -8.49 -4.37 10.31
CA SER A 46 -7.36 -3.77 11.03
C SER A 46 -7.76 -2.42 11.61
N SER A 47 -7.67 -2.29 12.93
CA SER A 47 -7.92 -1.01 13.61
C SER A 47 -6.76 -0.03 13.47
N THR A 48 -5.61 -0.46 12.93
CA THR A 48 -4.43 0.36 12.65
C THR A 48 -4.31 0.81 11.19
N TYR A 49 -5.20 0.34 10.31
CA TYR A 49 -5.26 0.79 8.92
C TYR A 49 -5.71 2.26 8.83
N ARG A 50 -4.97 3.11 8.12
CA ARG A 50 -5.37 4.51 7.88
C ARG A 50 -5.06 4.95 6.46
N ASN A 51 -6.09 5.37 5.71
CA ASN A 51 -5.88 6.00 4.40
C ASN A 51 -5.02 7.27 4.53
N ILE A 52 -4.11 7.46 3.58
CA ILE A 52 -3.44 8.73 3.37
C ILE A 52 -4.35 9.57 2.48
N THR A 53 -4.58 10.82 2.87
CA THR A 53 -5.37 11.78 2.09
C THR A 53 -4.47 12.67 1.26
N CYS A 54 -5.05 13.34 0.25
CA CYS A 54 -4.39 14.34 -0.58
C CYS A 54 -3.68 15.44 0.22
N TYR A 55 -4.23 15.85 1.36
CA TYR A 55 -3.63 16.87 2.23
C TYR A 55 -2.34 16.42 2.90
N ALA A 56 -2.14 15.11 3.09
CA ALA A 56 -0.98 14.60 3.78
C ALA A 56 0.26 14.78 2.92
N ARG A 57 1.35 15.30 3.51
CA ARG A 57 2.66 15.44 2.85
C ARG A 57 3.14 14.14 2.19
N LYS A 58 2.80 12.99 2.78
CA LYS A 58 3.13 11.66 2.24
C LYS A 58 2.46 11.35 0.90
N CYS A 59 1.38 12.04 0.54
CA CYS A 59 0.76 11.88 -0.78
C CYS A 59 1.67 12.36 -1.90
N GLY A 60 2.56 13.32 -1.64
CA GLY A 60 3.55 13.76 -2.62
C GLY A 60 4.61 12.70 -2.96
N LEU A 61 4.68 11.58 -2.24
CA LEU A 61 5.58 10.47 -2.57
C LEU A 61 5.21 9.78 -3.89
N VAL A 62 3.97 9.96 -4.37
CA VAL A 62 3.48 9.42 -5.64
C VAL A 62 3.11 10.51 -6.62
N ASP A 63 3.72 11.70 -6.50
CA ASP A 63 3.41 12.80 -7.40
C ASP A 63 3.73 12.45 -8.87
N ASP A 64 4.81 11.70 -9.11
CA ASP A 64 5.21 11.17 -10.43
C ASP A 64 4.47 9.88 -10.82
N GLN A 65 3.60 9.36 -9.93
CA GLN A 65 2.88 8.09 -10.08
C GLN A 65 1.38 8.29 -9.90
N LYS A 66 0.83 9.40 -10.43
CA LYS A 66 -0.60 9.68 -10.37
C LYS A 66 -1.36 8.92 -11.46
N PRO A 67 -2.61 8.49 -11.21
CA PRO A 67 -3.46 7.93 -12.26
C PRO A 67 -3.62 8.91 -13.44
N PRO A 68 -3.64 8.40 -14.69
CA PRO A 68 -3.84 9.23 -15.87
C PRO A 68 -5.18 9.95 -15.79
N GLY A 69 -5.18 11.23 -16.18
CA GLY A 69 -6.35 12.09 -16.10
C GLY A 69 -6.60 12.73 -14.72
N GLN A 70 -5.81 12.39 -13.69
CA GLN A 70 -5.83 13.15 -12.44
C GLN A 70 -5.13 14.49 -12.64
N SER A 71 -5.87 15.60 -12.54
CA SER A 71 -5.28 16.94 -12.71
C SER A 71 -4.26 17.23 -11.59
N PRO A 72 -3.21 18.01 -11.86
CA PRO A 72 -2.25 18.44 -10.83
C PRO A 72 -2.91 19.15 -9.64
N GLU A 73 -4.05 19.80 -9.85
CA GLU A 73 -4.85 20.51 -8.85
C GLU A 73 -5.81 19.59 -8.08
N PHE A 74 -5.93 18.31 -8.44
CA PHE A 74 -6.86 17.38 -7.81
C PHE A 74 -6.74 17.40 -6.29
N CYS A 75 -5.52 17.22 -5.76
CA CYS A 75 -5.29 17.24 -4.32
C CYS A 75 -5.39 18.64 -3.70
N LYS A 76 -5.25 19.72 -4.49
CA LYS A 76 -5.53 21.09 -4.02
C LYS A 76 -7.04 21.30 -3.81
N LYS A 77 -7.86 20.78 -4.73
CA LYS A 77 -9.33 20.90 -4.69
C LYS A 77 -9.99 19.91 -3.73
N PHE A 78 -9.40 18.72 -3.58
CA PHE A 78 -9.99 17.60 -2.85
C PHE A 78 -9.06 17.09 -1.75
N ALA A 79 -8.68 17.97 -0.82
CA ALA A 79 -7.73 17.69 0.27
C ALA A 79 -8.05 16.43 1.10
N THR A 80 -9.34 16.09 1.27
CA THR A 80 -9.81 14.94 2.06
C THR A 80 -9.96 13.65 1.26
N ARG A 81 -9.81 13.69 -0.08
CA ARG A 81 -9.84 12.46 -0.91
C ARG A 81 -8.63 11.59 -0.60
N ARG A 82 -8.80 10.29 -0.78
CA ARG A 82 -7.72 9.30 -0.65
C ARG A 82 -6.65 9.61 -1.68
N CYS A 83 -5.40 9.50 -1.27
CA CYS A 83 -4.27 9.62 -2.16
C CYS A 83 -4.18 8.37 -3.02
N THR A 84 -4.35 8.53 -4.33
CA THR A 84 -4.33 7.43 -5.30
C THR A 84 -2.98 7.39 -6.01
N TYR A 85 -2.55 6.19 -6.40
CA TYR A 85 -1.33 5.99 -7.18
C TYR A 85 -1.64 5.08 -8.37
N ARG A 86 -0.81 5.17 -9.42
CA ARG A 86 -0.69 4.20 -10.49
C ARG A 86 0.79 4.06 -10.84
N VAL A 87 1.30 2.84 -10.80
CA VAL A 87 2.66 2.50 -11.21
C VAL A 87 2.61 1.58 -12.43
N GLU A 88 3.45 1.83 -13.41
CA GLU A 88 3.61 1.00 -14.61
C GLU A 88 5.00 0.36 -14.59
N TYR A 89 5.05 -0.91 -14.95
CA TYR A 89 6.25 -1.74 -14.95
C TYR A 89 6.78 -1.93 -16.37
N GLY A 90 8.06 -2.27 -16.49
CA GLY A 90 8.72 -2.46 -17.80
C GLY A 90 8.13 -3.62 -18.63
N ASP A 91 7.39 -4.53 -18.01
CA ASP A 91 6.66 -5.61 -18.66
C ASP A 91 5.25 -5.20 -19.12
N THR A 92 4.94 -3.89 -19.08
CA THR A 92 3.63 -3.27 -19.40
C THR A 92 2.51 -3.57 -18.41
N SER A 93 2.78 -4.29 -17.33
CA SER A 93 1.83 -4.43 -16.22
C SER A 93 1.73 -3.13 -15.42
N SER A 94 0.64 -2.98 -14.66
CA SER A 94 0.43 -1.80 -13.82
C SER A 94 -0.27 -2.18 -12.53
N SER A 95 0.03 -1.47 -11.45
CA SER A 95 -0.75 -1.50 -10.20
C SER A 95 -1.36 -0.13 -9.95
N GLU A 96 -2.62 -0.10 -9.53
CA GLU A 96 -3.36 1.12 -9.20
C GLU A 96 -4.12 0.95 -7.89
N GLY A 97 -4.15 2.00 -7.07
CA GLY A 97 -4.76 1.87 -5.76
C GLY A 97 -4.69 3.14 -4.91
N VAL A 98 -4.72 2.94 -3.60
CA VAL A 98 -4.62 4.02 -2.60
C VAL A 98 -3.41 3.86 -1.70
N LEU A 99 -2.84 4.98 -1.28
CA LEU A 99 -1.84 5.00 -0.23
C LEU A 99 -2.49 4.93 1.15
N ALA A 100 -1.94 4.08 2.01
CA ALA A 100 -2.35 3.97 3.41
C ALA A 100 -1.15 3.68 4.32
N LYS A 101 -1.39 3.87 5.62
CA LYS A 101 -0.53 3.41 6.71
C LYS A 101 -1.10 2.14 7.31
N GLU A 102 -0.22 1.29 7.79
CA GLU A 102 -0.57 0.10 8.55
C GLU A 102 0.55 -0.24 9.54
N THR A 103 0.23 -1.05 10.54
CA THR A 103 1.19 -1.69 11.43
C THR A 103 1.64 -3.01 10.83
N ILE A 104 2.95 -3.19 10.75
CA ILE A 104 3.57 -4.44 10.29
C ILE A 104 4.52 -4.98 11.35
N ALA A 105 4.74 -6.28 11.34
CA ALA A 105 5.77 -6.94 12.12
C ALA A 105 6.66 -7.82 11.21
N LEU A 106 7.96 -7.74 11.49
CA LEU A 106 9.01 -8.49 10.84
C LEU A 106 9.61 -9.47 11.84
N THR A 107 9.58 -10.75 11.50
CA THR A 107 10.26 -11.80 12.26
C THR A 107 11.59 -12.12 11.61
N PHE A 108 12.68 -11.85 12.32
CA PHE A 108 14.03 -12.15 11.88
C PHE A 108 14.36 -13.63 12.08
N ARG A 109 15.38 -14.13 11.38
CA ARG A 109 15.87 -15.50 11.53
C ARG A 109 16.28 -15.84 12.97
N THR A 110 16.67 -14.83 13.74
CA THR A 110 17.02 -14.94 15.17
C THR A 110 15.80 -15.13 16.07
N GLY A 111 14.58 -15.13 15.53
CA GLY A 111 13.33 -15.14 16.30
C GLY A 111 12.92 -13.76 16.82
N LYS A 112 13.79 -12.74 16.72
CA LYS A 112 13.46 -11.36 17.10
C LYS A 112 12.32 -10.84 16.22
N VAL A 113 11.30 -10.24 16.86
CA VAL A 113 10.20 -9.57 16.16
C VAL A 113 10.36 -8.06 16.32
N ILE A 114 10.27 -7.33 15.20
CA ILE A 114 10.21 -5.87 15.19
C ILE A 114 8.86 -5.43 14.63
N THR A 115 8.10 -4.68 15.42
CA THR A 115 6.83 -4.08 15.01
C THR A 115 7.06 -2.63 14.61
N LEU A 116 6.66 -2.29 13.38
CA LEU A 116 6.67 -0.94 12.84
C LEU A 116 5.23 -0.42 12.85
N LYS A 117 4.90 0.36 13.88
CA LYS A 117 3.62 1.04 14.00
C LYS A 117 3.59 2.29 13.11
N ASP A 118 2.40 2.65 12.63
CA ASP A 118 2.17 3.84 11.81
C ASP A 118 3.21 4.00 10.71
N SER A 119 3.58 2.86 10.08
CA SER A 119 4.86 2.73 9.40
C SER A 119 5.15 3.93 8.51
N HIS A 120 6.36 4.50 8.64
CA HIS A 120 6.75 5.62 7.79
C HIS A 120 6.63 5.25 6.30
N TRP A 121 6.82 3.96 6.02
CA TRP A 121 6.49 3.22 4.82
C TRP A 121 5.01 3.35 4.47
N VAL A 122 4.77 3.98 3.33
CA VAL A 122 3.46 4.07 2.72
C VAL A 122 3.21 2.75 1.98
N TRP A 123 2.04 2.19 2.20
CA TRP A 123 1.58 0.98 1.53
C TRP A 123 0.58 1.37 0.46
N ALA A 124 0.83 0.84 -0.73
CA ALA A 124 -0.06 0.97 -1.85
C ALA A 124 -1.02 -0.25 -1.85
N PHE A 125 -2.32 0.01 -1.84
CA PHE A 125 -3.35 -1.03 -1.75
C PHE A 125 -4.20 -1.05 -3.01
N GLU A 126 -4.19 -2.19 -3.70
CA GLU A 126 -4.97 -2.45 -4.91
C GLU A 126 -6.29 -3.17 -4.56
N PRO A 127 -7.46 -2.54 -4.82
CA PRO A 127 -8.80 -3.10 -4.53
C PRO A 127 -9.54 -3.66 -5.76
#